data_AF-A0A7C5KS62-F1
#
_entry.id   AF-A0A7C5KS62-F1
#
_cell.length_a   1.000
_cell.length_b   1.000
_cell.length_c   1.000
_cell.angle_alpha   90.00
_cell.angle_beta   90.00
_cell.angle_gamma   90.00
#
_symmetry.space_group_name_H-M   'P 1'
#
loop_
_entity.id
_entity.type
_entity.pdbx_description
1 polymer ?
#
loop_
_entity_poly.entity_id
_entity_poly.type
_entity_poly.pdbx_seq_one_letter_code
_entity_poly.pdbx_strand_id
1 'polypeptide(L)'
;MPFNLISPSTLPPLDPDFRPAILANRAFLKEVEDSGAGVPLVIGLERNNGEVSRFETQVFPEGHSQTDANFPYVERLVKFLLWQRGGWKIYIGGPKS
;
A
#
# COMPACT_ATOMS: atom_id res chain seq x y z
N MET A 1 14.47 -7.71 4.25
CA MET A 1 13.18 -7.14 4.72
C MET A 1 12.40 -6.75 3.49
N PRO A 2 11.22 -7.33 3.24
CA PRO A 2 10.55 -7.22 1.94
C PRO A 2 9.96 -5.83 1.65
N PHE A 3 9.90 -4.92 2.64
CA PHE A 3 9.38 -3.56 2.47
C PHE A 3 10.43 -2.52 2.86
N ASN A 4 10.85 -1.70 1.89
CA ASN A 4 11.99 -0.80 2.04
C ASN A 4 11.56 0.61 2.51
N LEU A 5 12.18 1.10 3.59
CA LEU A 5 11.97 2.47 4.07
C LEU A 5 12.99 3.41 3.45
N ILE A 6 12.51 4.33 2.62
CA ILE A 6 13.36 5.21 1.82
C ILE A 6 13.71 6.50 2.56
N SER A 7 14.99 6.84 2.57
CA SER A 7 15.47 8.11 3.11
C SER A 7 15.00 9.28 2.23
N PRO A 8 14.46 10.37 2.81
CA PRO A 8 14.10 11.54 2.02
C PRO A 8 15.35 12.28 1.50
N SER A 9 15.22 12.99 0.38
CA SER A 9 16.30 13.83 -0.18
C SER A 9 16.67 15.01 0.72
N THR A 10 15.71 15.48 1.51
CA THR A 10 15.89 16.54 2.50
C THR A 10 15.68 15.93 3.88
N LEU A 11 16.74 15.81 4.66
CA LEU A 11 16.68 15.26 6.01
C LEU A 11 16.04 16.27 6.98
N PRO A 12 15.05 15.87 7.79
CA PRO A 12 14.50 16.77 8.78
C PRO A 12 15.50 16.97 9.92
N PRO A 13 15.81 18.23 10.30
CA PRO A 13 16.90 18.52 11.25
C PRO A 13 16.62 18.02 12.67
N LEU A 14 15.36 17.76 13.03
CA LEU A 14 14.95 17.29 14.34
C LEU A 14 14.83 15.75 14.44
N ASP A 15 14.76 15.06 13.31
CA ASP A 15 14.67 13.59 13.25
C ASP A 15 15.34 13.07 11.95
N PRO A 16 16.68 12.98 11.90
CA PRO A 16 17.39 12.54 10.69
C PRO A 16 17.04 11.12 10.23
N ASP A 17 16.49 10.30 11.13
CA ASP A 17 16.08 8.92 10.86
C ASP A 17 14.63 8.81 10.36
N PHE A 18 13.89 9.92 10.28
CA PHE A 18 12.54 9.92 9.75
C PHE A 18 12.49 9.36 8.31
N ARG A 19 11.53 8.47 8.07
CA ARG A 19 11.26 7.86 6.76
C ARG A 19 9.79 8.12 6.37
N PRO A 20 9.52 9.04 5.43
CA PRO A 20 8.15 9.31 4.99
C PRO A 20 7.51 8.06 4.35
N ALA A 21 6.35 7.64 4.85
CA ALA A 21 5.67 6.43 4.37
C ALA A 21 5.35 6.46 2.86
N ILE A 22 5.11 7.65 2.31
CA ILE A 22 4.85 7.83 0.87
C ILE A 22 6.04 7.42 -0.01
N LEU A 23 7.29 7.54 0.49
CA LEU A 23 8.46 7.14 -0.29
C LEU A 23 8.57 5.61 -0.38
N ALA A 24 8.28 4.91 0.72
CA ALA A 24 8.19 3.44 0.70
C ALA A 24 7.05 2.94 -0.20
N ASN A 25 5.89 3.61 -0.17
CA ASN A 25 4.76 3.30 -1.04
C ASN A 25 5.12 3.45 -2.54
N ARG A 26 5.79 4.55 -2.91
CA ARG A 26 6.26 4.78 -4.29
C ARG A 26 7.33 3.78 -4.71
N ALA A 27 8.27 3.47 -3.84
CA ALA A 27 9.31 2.48 -4.11
C ALA A 27 8.71 1.08 -4.35
N PHE A 28 7.78 0.65 -3.49
CA PHE A 28 7.06 -0.61 -3.69
C PHE A 28 6.35 -0.67 -5.04
N LEU A 29 5.58 0.38 -5.40
CA LEU A 29 4.89 0.43 -6.69
C LEU A 29 5.85 0.37 -7.86
N LYS A 30 6.99 1.06 -7.75
CA LYS A 30 8.05 1.00 -8.75
C LYS A 30 8.64 -0.41 -8.88
N GLU A 31 8.88 -1.12 -7.78
CA GLU A 31 9.38 -2.50 -7.81
C GLU A 31 8.36 -3.44 -8.47
N VAL A 32 7.06 -3.27 -8.18
CA VAL A 32 5.99 -4.02 -8.84
C VAL A 32 5.96 -3.73 -10.34
N GLU A 33 6.07 -2.47 -10.75
CA GLU A 33 6.12 -2.05 -12.16
C GLU A 33 7.36 -2.61 -12.87
N ASP A 34 8.56 -2.44 -12.28
CA ASP A 34 9.83 -2.90 -12.83
C ASP A 34 9.89 -4.44 -12.94
N SER A 35 9.13 -5.17 -12.12
CA SER A 35 9.01 -6.64 -12.23
C SER A 35 8.26 -7.09 -13.48
N GLY A 36 7.42 -6.23 -14.07
CA GLY A 36 6.51 -6.58 -15.17
C GLY A 36 5.43 -7.61 -14.82
N ALA A 37 5.35 -8.03 -13.55
CA ALA A 37 4.48 -9.11 -13.08
C ALA A 37 3.32 -8.62 -12.20
N GLY A 38 3.20 -7.31 -12.00
CA GLY A 38 2.20 -6.71 -11.11
C GLY A 38 0.76 -7.08 -11.48
N VAL A 39 -0.04 -7.37 -10.45
CA VAL A 39 -1.47 -7.72 -10.57
C VAL A 39 -2.34 -6.71 -9.81
N PRO A 40 -3.58 -6.46 -10.26
CA PRO A 40 -4.44 -5.46 -9.64
C PRO A 40 -4.89 -5.87 -8.23
N LEU A 41 -4.96 -4.89 -7.33
CA LEU A 41 -5.60 -4.97 -6.03
C LEU A 41 -6.60 -3.82 -5.88
N VAL A 42 -7.82 -4.15 -5.47
CA VAL A 42 -8.91 -3.20 -5.22
C VAL A 42 -9.26 -3.23 -3.74
N ILE A 43 -9.27 -2.06 -3.11
CA ILE A 43 -9.71 -1.86 -1.73
C ILE A 43 -11.04 -1.10 -1.78
N GLY A 44 -12.10 -1.75 -1.29
CA GLY A 44 -13.42 -1.14 -1.10
C GLY A 44 -13.65 -0.82 0.37
N LEU A 45 -14.12 0.39 0.68
CA LEU A 45 -14.55 0.79 2.01
C LEU A 45 -16.05 1.07 2.01
N GLU A 46 -16.82 0.27 2.75
CA GLU A 46 -18.24 0.54 2.98
C GLU A 46 -18.44 1.59 4.06
N ARG A 47 -19.33 2.53 3.76
CA ARG A 47 -19.63 3.72 4.57
C ARG A 47 -21.12 3.76 4.88
N ASN A 48 -21.60 4.91 5.34
CA ASN A 48 -23.00 5.12 5.67
C ASN A 48 -23.88 5.04 4.41
N ASN A 49 -25.13 4.62 4.59
CA ASN A 49 -26.15 4.61 3.55
C ASN A 49 -25.78 3.80 2.29
N GLY A 50 -24.95 2.76 2.44
CA GLY A 50 -24.53 1.90 1.33
C GLY A 50 -23.50 2.53 0.39
N GLU A 51 -22.92 3.68 0.73
CA GLU A 51 -21.85 4.29 -0.05
C GLU A 51 -20.57 3.43 0.04
N VAL A 52 -19.91 3.20 -1.10
CA VAL A 52 -18.65 2.46 -1.17
C VAL A 52 -17.57 3.34 -1.80
N SER A 53 -16.49 3.58 -1.07
CA SER A 53 -15.28 4.19 -1.63
C SER A 53 -14.37 3.11 -2.21
N ARG A 54 -13.84 3.36 -3.42
CA ARG A 54 -12.95 2.44 -4.11
C ARG A 54 -11.54 3.04 -4.22
N PHE A 55 -10.52 2.21 -4.01
CA PHE A 55 -9.12 2.54 -4.25
C PHE A 55 -8.48 1.39 -5.02
N GLU A 56 -7.82 1.70 -6.12
CA GLU A 56 -7.12 0.72 -6.96
C GLU A 56 -5.62 0.90 -6.81
N THR A 57 -4.91 -0.22 -6.81
CA THR A 57 -3.45 -0.27 -6.83
C THR A 57 -2.98 -1.59 -7.47
N GLN A 58 -1.69 -1.86 -7.44
CA GLN A 58 -1.07 -3.10 -7.86
C GLN A 58 -0.21 -3.70 -6.75
N VAL A 59 -0.03 -5.00 -6.80
CA VAL A 59 0.76 -5.80 -5.87
C VAL A 59 1.52 -6.89 -6.63
N PHE A 60 2.48 -7.54 -5.98
CA PHE A 60 3.12 -8.73 -6.55
C PHE A 60 2.13 -9.91 -6.61
N PRO A 61 2.21 -10.77 -7.63
CA PRO A 61 1.35 -11.93 -7.75
C PRO A 61 1.70 -13.01 -6.72
N GLU A 62 0.80 -13.98 -6.55
CA GLU A 62 1.05 -15.18 -5.74
C GLU A 62 2.32 -15.91 -6.21
N GLY A 63 3.19 -16.28 -5.27
CA GLY A 63 4.43 -17.01 -5.54
C GLY A 63 5.61 -16.16 -6.03
N HIS A 64 5.44 -14.84 -6.14
CA HIS A 64 6.57 -13.94 -6.40
C HIS A 64 7.54 -13.91 -5.21
N SER A 65 8.83 -13.73 -5.47
CA SER A 65 9.86 -13.68 -4.40
C SER A 65 9.66 -12.52 -3.42
N GLN A 66 8.91 -11.49 -3.83
CA GLN A 66 8.56 -10.32 -3.02
C GLN A 66 7.11 -10.28 -2.54
N THR A 67 6.33 -11.36 -2.66
CA THR A 67 4.91 -11.38 -2.24
C THR A 67 4.70 -10.91 -0.79
N ASP A 68 5.61 -11.24 0.14
CA ASP A 68 5.53 -10.79 1.53
C ASP A 68 5.54 -9.26 1.70
N ALA A 69 6.03 -8.52 0.70
CA ALA A 69 6.01 -7.06 0.69
C ALA A 69 4.59 -6.48 0.53
N ASN A 70 3.66 -7.27 -0.02
CA ASN A 70 2.27 -6.87 -0.21
C ASN A 70 1.61 -6.52 1.12
N PHE A 71 1.81 -7.32 2.16
CA PHE A 71 1.17 -7.13 3.48
C PHE A 71 1.42 -5.74 4.09
N PRO A 72 2.67 -5.31 4.37
CA PRO A 72 2.93 -3.99 4.95
C PRO A 72 2.51 -2.85 4.02
N TYR A 73 2.57 -3.04 2.69
CA TYR A 73 2.08 -2.07 1.72
C TYR A 73 0.56 -1.86 1.82
N VAL A 74 -0.21 -2.95 1.76
CA VAL A 74 -1.68 -2.95 1.79
C VAL A 74 -2.20 -2.54 3.15
N GLU A 75 -1.61 -3.05 4.23
CA GLU A 75 -1.95 -2.68 5.61
C GLU A 75 -1.89 -1.16 5.80
N ARG A 76 -0.80 -0.53 5.31
CA ARG A 76 -0.60 0.90 5.44
C ARG A 76 -1.64 1.67 4.65
N LEU A 77 -1.93 1.24 3.42
CA LEU A 77 -2.97 1.82 2.59
C LEU A 77 -4.34 1.75 3.27
N VAL A 78 -4.72 0.58 3.79
CA VAL A 78 -6.00 0.39 4.49
C VAL A 78 -6.11 1.37 5.66
N LYS A 79 -5.09 1.49 6.50
CA LYS A 79 -5.08 2.46 7.62
C LYS A 79 -5.26 3.90 7.14
N PHE A 80 -4.52 4.33 6.13
CA PHE A 80 -4.63 5.69 5.60
C PHE A 80 -6.00 5.96 4.96
N LEU A 81 -6.54 4.99 4.22
CA LEU A 81 -7.87 5.12 3.62
C LEU A 81 -8.95 5.19 4.69
N LEU A 82 -8.86 4.40 5.75
CA LEU A 82 -9.77 4.49 6.90
C LEU A 82 -9.68 5.86 7.59
N TRP A 83 -8.48 6.44 7.75
CA TRP A 83 -8.36 7.78 8.34
C TRP A 83 -8.85 8.90 7.44
N GLN A 84 -8.51 8.85 6.14
CA GLN A 84 -8.89 9.88 5.18
C GLN A 84 -10.38 9.85 4.87
N ARG A 85 -10.93 8.63 4.72
CA ARG A 85 -12.27 8.43 4.19
C ARG A 85 -13.22 8.02 5.32
N GLY A 86 -12.81 7.14 6.21
CA GLY A 86 -13.72 6.44 7.12
C GLY A 86 -14.39 5.25 6.42
N GLY A 87 -15.02 4.40 7.23
CA GLY A 87 -15.67 3.17 6.79
C GLY A 87 -15.71 2.16 7.92
N TRP A 88 -16.62 1.19 7.83
CA TRP A 88 -16.81 0.17 8.87
C TRP A 88 -16.59 -1.26 8.37
N LYS A 89 -16.58 -1.45 7.05
CA LYS A 89 -16.30 -2.74 6.40
C LYS A 89 -15.35 -2.56 5.24
N ILE A 90 -14.41 -3.49 5.11
CA ILE A 90 -13.38 -3.49 4.06
C ILE A 90 -13.64 -4.69 3.14
N TYR A 91 -13.62 -4.42 1.83
CA TYR A 91 -13.59 -5.42 0.79
C TYR A 91 -12.20 -5.40 0.14
N ILE A 92 -11.60 -6.57 -0.03
CA ILE A 92 -10.32 -6.73 -0.74
C ILE A 92 -10.57 -7.61 -1.96
N GLY A 93 -10.26 -7.08 -3.15
CA GLY A 93 -10.30 -7.82 -4.40
C GLY A 93 -8.92 -7.89 -5.01
N GLY A 94 -8.34 -9.09 -5.11
CA GLY A 94 -7.00 -9.32 -5.64
C GLY A 94 -6.50 -10.71 -5.25
N PRO A 95 -5.17 -10.97 -5.35
CA PRO A 95 -4.55 -12.23 -4.92
C PRO A 95 -4.80 -12.51 -3.43
N LYS A 96 -4.73 -13.78 -3.01
CA LYS A 96 -4.91 -14.17 -1.60
C LYS A 96 -3.68 -13.91 -0.75
N SER A 97 -2.51 -13.78 -1.39
CA SER A 97 -1.19 -13.59 -0.76
C SER A 97 -0.71 -12.16 -0.77
#